data_AF-S5ZPB6-F1
#
_entry.id   AF-S5ZPB6-F1
#
_cell.length_a   1.000
_cell.length_b   1.000
_cell.length_c   1.000
_cell.angle_alpha   90.00
_cell.angle_beta   90.00
_cell.angle_gamma   90.00
#
_symmetry.space_group_name_H-M   'P 1'
#
loop_
_entity.id
_entity.type
_entity.pdbx_description
1 polymer ?
#
loop_
_entity_poly.entity_id
_entity_poly.type
_entity_poly.pdbx_seq_one_letter_code
_entity_poly.pdbx_strand_id
1 'polypeptide(L)'
;MFNPVIVAVIIMTVLCLLKINILIAIMISGIIGGLVGGLGLSTTLKTLISGMGNNAETALSYILLGTLAAAITQTSIVELLAVKLSKHLNNKRAVFVLIIAFLGCFSQNAIPIHIAYIPILIPPLLVVMNKMKLDRRAMACGLTFSVKWPYVAFPAGFGLIFHGIIANSMSQNGLSFEKTDVWKAMIIPSAGMILGLFIAVFFSYKKPREYKQVENVSEVNKDIKFTSRE
;
A
#
# COMPACT_ATOMS: atom_id res chain seq x y z
N MET A 1 33.49 7.85 12.18
CA MET A 1 32.92 6.48 12.10
C MET A 1 31.54 6.60 11.47
N PHE A 2 31.33 6.11 10.25
CA PHE A 2 30.04 6.24 9.57
C PHE A 2 29.01 5.29 10.19
N ASN A 3 27.76 5.72 10.32
CA ASN A 3 26.69 4.84 10.78
C ASN A 3 26.46 3.75 9.71
N PRO A 4 26.66 2.46 10.03
CA PRO A 4 26.53 1.37 9.06
C PRO A 4 25.13 1.30 8.42
N VAL A 5 24.09 1.69 9.15
CA VAL A 5 22.71 1.74 8.65
C VAL A 5 22.57 2.80 7.56
N ILE A 6 23.13 3.99 7.77
CA ILE A 6 23.07 5.09 6.80
C ILE A 6 23.79 4.67 5.51
N VAL A 7 24.96 4.06 5.63
CA VAL A 7 25.73 3.56 4.49
C VAL A 7 24.94 2.51 3.70
N ALA A 8 24.34 1.54 4.39
CA ALA A 8 23.51 0.51 3.75
C ALA A 8 22.31 1.12 3.00
N VAL A 9 21.59 2.08 3.60
CA VAL A 9 20.43 2.74 2.97
C VAL A 9 20.82 3.53 1.73
N ILE A 10 21.93 4.27 1.79
CA ILE A 10 22.45 5.02 0.63
C ILE A 10 22.81 4.06 -0.50
N ILE A 11 23.53 2.99 -0.21
CA ILE A 11 23.92 1.98 -1.21
C ILE A 11 22.68 1.35 -1.84
N MET A 12 21.72 0.92 -1.02
CA MET A 12 20.46 0.34 -1.50
C MET A 12 19.75 1.31 -2.46
N THR A 13 19.69 2.59 -2.09
CA THR A 13 19.03 3.62 -2.90
C THR A 13 19.75 3.84 -4.23
N VAL A 14 21.09 3.93 -4.22
CA VAL A 14 21.90 4.06 -5.44
C VAL A 14 21.71 2.84 -6.35
N LEU A 15 21.75 1.62 -5.82
CA LEU A 15 21.55 0.39 -6.61
C LEU A 15 20.13 0.34 -7.22
N CYS A 16 19.10 0.73 -6.47
CA CYS A 16 17.74 0.83 -6.99
C CYS A 16 17.61 1.90 -8.09
N LEU A 17 18.30 3.03 -7.97
CA LEU A 17 18.32 4.08 -9.01
C LEU A 17 19.04 3.62 -10.29
N LEU A 18 20.04 2.74 -10.15
CA LEU A 18 20.70 2.06 -11.28
C LEU A 18 19.85 0.93 -11.90
N LYS A 19 18.57 0.82 -11.52
CA LYS A 19 17.62 -0.21 -12.00
C LYS A 19 18.03 -1.64 -11.69
N ILE A 20 18.83 -1.86 -10.63
CA ILE A 20 19.12 -3.20 -10.13
C ILE A 20 17.89 -3.72 -9.39
N ASN A 21 17.63 -5.03 -9.47
CA ASN A 21 16.52 -5.67 -8.76
C ASN A 21 16.61 -5.37 -7.26
N ILE A 22 15.49 -4.95 -6.66
CA ILE A 22 15.43 -4.55 -5.25
C ILE A 22 15.88 -5.65 -4.30
N LEU A 23 15.63 -6.93 -4.62
CA LEU A 23 16.10 -8.06 -3.81
C LEU A 23 17.63 -8.11 -3.78
N ILE A 24 18.27 -7.93 -4.93
CA ILE A 24 19.74 -7.90 -5.04
C ILE A 24 20.30 -6.66 -4.34
N ALA A 25 19.65 -5.51 -4.49
CA ALA A 25 20.05 -4.26 -3.84
C ALA A 25 20.03 -4.38 -2.31
N ILE A 26 19.01 -5.00 -1.72
CA ILE A 26 18.90 -5.26 -0.28
C ILE A 26 19.98 -6.24 0.19
N MET A 27 20.29 -7.29 -0.58
CA MET A 27 21.37 -8.24 -0.24
C MET A 27 22.75 -7.59 -0.23
N ILE A 28 23.10 -6.85 -1.30
CA ILE A 28 24.40 -6.18 -1.39
C ILE A 28 24.54 -5.12 -0.31
N SER A 29 23.51 -4.29 -0.11
CA SER A 29 23.53 -3.24 0.92
C SER A 29 23.61 -3.80 2.35
N GLY A 30 22.92 -4.91 2.64
CA GLY A 30 23.00 -5.60 3.92
C GLY A 30 24.40 -6.16 4.20
N ILE A 31 25.04 -6.77 3.20
CA ILE A 31 26.42 -7.28 3.33
C ILE A 31 27.39 -6.12 3.59
N ILE A 32 27.31 -5.05 2.80
CA ILE A 32 28.20 -3.89 2.98
C ILE A 32 27.95 -3.21 4.33
N GLY A 33 26.69 -3.07 4.74
CA GLY A 33 26.33 -2.55 6.07
C GLY A 33 26.94 -3.37 7.20
N GLY A 34 26.87 -4.70 7.13
CA GLY A 34 27.47 -5.56 8.15
C GLY A 34 28.99 -5.49 8.20
N LEU A 35 29.65 -5.37 7.04
CA LEU A 35 31.10 -5.18 6.95
C LEU A 35 31.54 -3.83 7.52
N VAL A 36 30.83 -2.75 7.19
CA VAL A 36 31.09 -1.41 7.75
C VAL A 36 30.81 -1.37 9.26
N GLY A 37 29.87 -2.18 9.74
CA GLY A 37 29.58 -2.37 11.16
C GLY A 37 30.58 -3.26 11.92
N GLY A 38 31.60 -3.80 11.24
CA GLY A 38 32.66 -4.60 11.88
C GLY A 38 32.25 -6.03 12.25
N LEU A 39 31.09 -6.52 11.78
CA LEU A 39 30.59 -7.87 12.10
C LEU A 39 31.41 -8.97 11.43
N GLY A 40 32.15 -8.65 10.36
CA GLY A 40 32.84 -9.63 9.51
C GLY A 40 31.87 -10.39 8.59
N LEU A 41 32.39 -11.02 7.52
CA LEU A 41 31.56 -11.62 6.47
C LEU A 41 30.67 -12.77 6.99
N SER A 42 31.24 -13.70 7.76
CA SER A 42 30.49 -14.86 8.25
C SER A 42 29.34 -14.47 9.19
N THR A 43 29.59 -13.55 10.13
CA THR A 43 28.56 -13.07 11.06
C THR A 43 27.50 -12.27 10.33
N THR A 44 27.90 -11.41 9.38
CA THR A 44 26.97 -10.62 8.57
C THR A 44 25.98 -11.52 7.82
N LEU A 45 26.47 -12.58 7.16
CA LEU A 45 25.61 -13.54 6.46
C LEU A 45 24.69 -14.28 7.43
N LYS A 46 25.18 -14.72 8.59
CA LYS A 46 24.35 -15.38 9.61
C LYS A 46 23.25 -14.45 10.13
N THR A 47 23.58 -13.21 10.45
CA THR A 47 22.61 -12.20 10.93
C THR A 47 21.57 -11.89 9.86
N LEU A 48 21.98 -11.74 8.60
CA LEU A 48 21.08 -11.50 7.47
C LEU A 48 20.07 -12.65 7.30
N ILE A 49 20.56 -13.90 7.28
CA ILE A 49 19.72 -15.10 7.13
C ILE A 49 18.77 -15.25 8.33
N SER A 50 19.27 -15.04 9.56
CA SER A 50 18.44 -15.10 10.77
C SER A 50 17.35 -14.03 10.78
N GLY A 51 17.64 -12.82 10.30
CA GLY A 51 16.65 -11.74 10.19
C GLY A 51 15.54 -12.02 9.17
N MET A 52 15.83 -12.80 8.12
CA MET A 52 14.82 -13.23 7.14
C MET A 52 13.86 -14.28 7.72
N GLY A 53 14.36 -15.19 8.57
CA GLY A 53 13.55 -16.25 9.17
C GLY A 53 12.36 -15.73 9.99
N ASN A 54 12.56 -14.64 10.73
CA ASN A 54 11.50 -14.01 11.53
C ASN A 54 10.36 -13.39 10.70
N ASN A 55 10.56 -13.19 9.39
CA ASN A 55 9.56 -12.64 8.47
C ASN A 55 9.02 -13.71 7.49
N ALA A 56 9.44 -14.98 7.61
CA ALA A 56 9.07 -16.04 6.68
C ALA A 56 7.56 -16.33 6.71
N GLU A 57 6.92 -16.32 7.88
CA GLU A 57 5.47 -16.48 8.03
C GLU A 57 4.70 -15.36 7.29
N THR A 58 5.18 -14.12 7.41
CA THR A 58 4.62 -12.97 6.69
C THR A 58 4.80 -13.12 5.18
N ALA A 59 5.96 -13.59 4.72
CA ALA A 59 6.21 -13.84 3.30
C ALA A 59 5.27 -14.92 2.73
N LEU A 60 5.06 -16.01 3.47
CA LEU A 60 4.16 -17.10 3.08
C LEU A 60 2.70 -16.62 3.02
N SER A 61 2.29 -15.77 3.98
CA SER A 61 0.99 -15.11 3.96
C SER A 61 0.82 -14.24 2.71
N TYR A 62 1.84 -13.48 2.31
CA TYR A 62 1.78 -12.68 1.08
C TYR A 62 1.69 -13.51 -0.20
N ILE A 63 2.32 -14.69 -0.25
CA ILE A 63 2.16 -15.62 -1.37
C ILE A 63 0.69 -16.06 -1.48
N LEU A 64 0.08 -16.49 -0.37
CA LEU A 64 -1.33 -16.90 -0.32
C LEU A 64 -2.29 -15.75 -0.65
N LEU A 65 -1.96 -14.52 -0.26
CA LEU A 65 -2.74 -13.36 -0.65
C LEU A 65 -2.60 -13.01 -2.13
N GLY A 66 -1.43 -13.24 -2.71
CA GLY A 66 -1.21 -13.13 -4.15
C GLY A 66 -2.06 -14.13 -4.93
N THR A 67 -2.16 -15.38 -4.46
CA THR A 67 -3.00 -16.39 -5.10
C THR A 67 -4.50 -16.07 -4.96
N LEU A 68 -4.93 -15.58 -3.79
CA LEU A 68 -6.31 -15.09 -3.60
C LEU A 68 -6.62 -13.91 -4.53
N ALA A 69 -5.71 -12.95 -4.65
CA ALA A 69 -5.89 -11.81 -5.54
C ALA A 69 -5.99 -12.25 -7.02
N ALA A 70 -5.15 -13.19 -7.44
CA ALA A 70 -5.21 -13.78 -8.79
C ALA A 70 -6.53 -14.52 -9.04
N ALA A 71 -7.10 -15.19 -8.03
CA ALA A 71 -8.42 -15.80 -8.13
C ALA A 71 -9.54 -14.74 -8.23
N ILE A 72 -9.47 -13.67 -7.44
CA ILE A 72 -10.44 -12.57 -7.49
C ILE A 72 -10.40 -11.85 -8.85
N THR A 73 -9.22 -11.69 -9.46
CA THR A 73 -9.12 -11.07 -10.80
C THR A 73 -9.81 -11.86 -11.91
N GLN A 74 -10.00 -13.18 -11.72
CA GLN A 74 -10.78 -13.99 -12.65
C GLN A 74 -12.30 -13.77 -12.48
N THR A 75 -12.71 -13.11 -11.39
CA THR A 75 -14.11 -12.75 -11.15
C THR A 75 -14.40 -11.31 -11.62
N SER A 76 -15.47 -11.09 -12.38
CA SER A 76 -15.91 -9.74 -12.80
C SER A 76 -16.49 -8.88 -11.65
N ILE A 77 -16.30 -9.29 -10.39
CA ILE A 77 -16.88 -8.65 -9.20
C ILE A 77 -16.39 -7.21 -9.05
N VAL A 78 -15.12 -6.95 -9.31
CA VAL A 78 -14.52 -5.62 -9.14
C VAL A 78 -15.04 -4.62 -10.18
N GLU A 79 -15.27 -5.09 -11.41
CA GLU A 79 -15.88 -4.29 -12.48
C GLU A 79 -17.35 -3.96 -12.17
N LEU A 80 -18.12 -4.96 -11.71
CA LEU A 80 -19.51 -4.77 -11.31
C LEU A 80 -19.65 -3.77 -10.16
N LEU A 81 -18.76 -3.83 -9.17
CA LEU A 81 -18.71 -2.87 -8.07
C LEU A 81 -18.41 -1.45 -8.56
N ALA A 82 -17.44 -1.28 -9.46
CA ALA A 82 -17.10 0.02 -10.01
C ALA A 82 -18.26 0.64 -10.79
N VAL A 83 -18.97 -0.15 -11.62
CA VAL A 83 -20.15 0.32 -12.36
C VAL A 83 -21.29 0.68 -11.41
N LYS A 84 -21.56 -0.14 -10.39
CA LYS A 84 -22.66 0.09 -9.43
C LYS A 84 -22.41 1.34 -8.58
N LEU A 85 -21.17 1.55 -8.12
CA LEU A 85 -20.75 2.78 -7.43
C LEU A 85 -20.89 4.02 -8.33
N SER A 86 -20.54 3.92 -9.62
CA SER A 86 -20.64 5.03 -10.55
C SER A 86 -22.07 5.53 -10.78
N LYS A 87 -23.06 4.63 -10.77
CA LYS A 87 -24.48 4.97 -10.97
C LYS A 87 -25.07 5.69 -9.76
N HIS A 88 -24.62 5.35 -8.54
CA HIS A 88 -25.18 5.89 -7.30
C HIS A 88 -24.54 7.21 -6.85
N LEU A 89 -23.35 7.55 -7.35
CA LEU A 89 -22.54 8.68 -6.86
C LEU A 89 -22.52 9.90 -7.79
N ASN A 90 -23.56 10.05 -8.61
CA ASN A 90 -23.66 11.16 -9.56
C ASN A 90 -23.46 12.52 -8.86
N ASN A 91 -22.46 13.25 -9.32
CA ASN A 91 -22.19 14.67 -9.04
C ASN A 91 -21.45 15.06 -7.73
N LYS A 92 -21.04 14.12 -6.85
CA LYS A 92 -20.28 14.46 -5.62
C LYS A 92 -18.83 13.94 -5.64
N ARG A 93 -17.92 14.68 -6.29
CA ARG A 93 -16.49 14.33 -6.44
C ARG A 93 -15.78 14.00 -5.13
N ALA A 94 -15.94 14.86 -4.11
CA ALA A 94 -15.29 14.67 -2.82
C ALA A 94 -15.79 13.42 -2.10
N VAL A 95 -17.12 13.20 -2.11
CA VAL A 95 -17.75 12.02 -1.52
C VAL A 95 -17.29 10.74 -2.21
N PHE A 96 -17.16 10.77 -3.54
CA PHE A 96 -16.63 9.64 -4.29
C PHE A 96 -15.21 9.25 -3.83
N VAL A 97 -14.29 10.21 -3.69
CA VAL A 97 -12.93 9.93 -3.20
C VAL A 97 -12.95 9.38 -1.78
N LEU A 98 -13.78 9.95 -0.90
CA LEU A 98 -13.89 9.51 0.50
C LEU A 98 -14.46 8.10 0.62
N ILE A 99 -15.47 7.75 -0.20
CA ILE A 99 -16.05 6.39 -0.21
C ILE A 99 -15.01 5.38 -0.68
N ILE A 100 -14.30 5.67 -1.78
CA ILE A 100 -13.28 4.76 -2.28
C ILE A 100 -12.12 4.65 -1.28
N ALA A 101 -11.70 5.76 -0.67
CA ALA A 101 -10.68 5.74 0.38
C ALA A 101 -11.13 4.91 1.59
N PHE A 102 -12.39 5.04 2.01
CA PHE A 102 -12.95 4.24 3.10
C PHE A 102 -13.00 2.74 2.75
N LEU A 103 -13.45 2.38 1.55
CA LEU A 103 -13.41 0.98 1.08
C LEU A 103 -11.97 0.44 1.01
N GLY A 104 -11.04 1.26 0.53
CA GLY A 104 -9.62 0.91 0.45
C GLY A 104 -8.96 0.71 1.81
N CYS A 105 -9.52 1.24 2.90
CA CYS A 105 -9.01 0.98 4.24
C CYS A 105 -9.08 -0.52 4.61
N PHE A 106 -10.11 -1.20 4.11
CA PHE A 106 -10.28 -2.64 4.32
C PHE A 106 -9.32 -3.49 3.48
N SER A 107 -8.94 -3.02 2.29
CA SER A 107 -8.03 -3.75 1.37
C SER A 107 -6.57 -3.82 1.83
N GLN A 108 -6.22 -3.12 2.91
CA GLN A 108 -4.94 -3.30 3.59
C GLN A 108 -5.15 -4.01 4.92
N ASN A 109 -6.03 -3.48 5.77
CA ASN A 109 -6.06 -3.85 7.18
C ASN A 109 -6.73 -5.20 7.42
N ALA A 110 -7.86 -5.44 6.74
CA ALA A 110 -8.63 -6.67 6.90
C ALA A 110 -8.08 -7.79 6.01
N ILE A 111 -7.82 -7.46 4.74
CA ILE A 111 -7.26 -8.41 3.77
C ILE A 111 -6.09 -7.70 3.08
N PRO A 112 -4.82 -8.06 3.30
CA PRO A 112 -3.65 -7.34 2.76
C PRO A 112 -3.44 -7.44 1.21
N ILE A 113 -4.50 -7.33 0.39
CA ILE A 113 -4.49 -7.40 -1.08
C ILE A 113 -4.15 -6.08 -1.79
N HIS A 114 -3.81 -5.02 -1.04
CA HIS A 114 -3.55 -3.67 -1.56
C HIS A 114 -2.70 -3.58 -2.83
N ILE A 115 -1.66 -4.42 -2.98
CA ILE A 115 -0.76 -4.45 -4.14
C ILE A 115 -1.54 -4.81 -5.42
N ALA A 116 -2.49 -5.73 -5.33
CA ALA A 116 -3.35 -6.12 -6.44
C ALA A 116 -4.58 -5.20 -6.55
N TYR A 117 -5.11 -4.73 -5.43
CA TYR A 117 -6.30 -3.88 -5.37
C TYR A 117 -6.18 -2.62 -6.23
N ILE A 118 -5.06 -1.89 -6.18
CA ILE A 118 -4.90 -0.63 -6.91
C ILE A 118 -4.92 -0.83 -8.44
N PRO A 119 -4.10 -1.74 -9.02
CA PRO A 119 -4.16 -2.04 -10.45
C PRO A 119 -5.51 -2.53 -10.95
N ILE A 120 -6.27 -3.28 -10.13
CA ILE A 120 -7.59 -3.81 -10.52
C ILE A 120 -8.66 -2.71 -10.45
N LEU A 121 -8.62 -1.86 -9.42
CA LEU A 121 -9.65 -0.85 -9.19
C LEU A 121 -9.48 0.39 -10.08
N ILE A 122 -8.26 0.86 -10.35
CA ILE A 122 -8.05 2.12 -11.07
C ILE A 122 -8.63 2.11 -12.50
N PRO A 123 -8.39 1.09 -13.35
CA PRO A 123 -8.84 1.09 -14.75
C PRO A 123 -10.35 1.36 -14.91
N PRO A 124 -11.27 0.65 -14.23
CA PRO A 124 -12.70 0.93 -14.35
C PRO A 124 -13.09 2.30 -13.76
N LEU A 125 -12.38 2.77 -12.72
CA LEU A 125 -12.64 4.07 -12.13
C LEU A 125 -12.25 5.24 -13.05
N LEU A 126 -11.28 5.08 -13.96
CA LEU A 126 -10.86 6.15 -14.87
C LEU A 126 -12.02 6.69 -15.72
N VAL A 127 -12.90 5.81 -16.19
CA VAL A 127 -14.08 6.20 -16.98
C VAL A 127 -15.03 7.05 -16.14
N VAL A 128 -15.26 6.65 -14.89
CA VAL A 128 -16.13 7.35 -13.93
C VAL A 128 -15.54 8.70 -13.55
N MET A 129 -14.24 8.74 -13.23
CA MET A 129 -13.51 9.95 -12.86
C MET A 129 -13.52 10.98 -13.99
N ASN A 130 -13.36 10.54 -15.24
CA ASN A 130 -13.44 11.41 -16.41
C ASN A 130 -14.86 11.99 -16.57
N LYS A 131 -15.92 11.17 -16.45
CA LYS A 131 -17.32 11.66 -16.49
C LYS A 131 -17.61 12.70 -15.40
N MET A 132 -17.02 12.51 -14.21
CA MET A 132 -17.17 13.44 -13.08
C MET A 132 -16.25 14.67 -13.15
N LYS A 133 -15.34 14.78 -14.14
CA LYS A 133 -14.26 15.78 -14.20
C LYS A 133 -13.43 15.84 -12.91
N LEU A 134 -13.15 14.67 -12.34
CA LEU A 134 -12.45 14.52 -11.06
C LEU A 134 -10.94 14.58 -11.24
N ASP A 135 -10.24 15.35 -10.40
CA ASP A 135 -8.77 15.38 -10.44
C ASP A 135 -8.20 14.03 -9.94
N ARG A 136 -7.49 13.31 -10.83
CA ARG A 136 -6.82 12.04 -10.54
C ARG A 136 -5.85 12.12 -9.36
N ARG A 137 -5.32 13.30 -9.04
CA ARG A 137 -4.45 13.53 -7.88
C ARG A 137 -5.20 13.38 -6.55
N ALA A 138 -6.45 13.85 -6.48
CA ALA A 138 -7.29 13.65 -5.29
C ALA A 138 -7.55 12.15 -5.06
N MET A 139 -7.81 11.40 -6.13
CA MET A 139 -7.97 9.94 -6.05
C MET A 139 -6.68 9.24 -5.62
N ALA A 140 -5.53 9.64 -6.16
CA ALA A 140 -4.23 9.10 -5.75
C ALA A 140 -3.94 9.36 -4.25
N CYS A 141 -4.25 10.55 -3.75
CA CYS A 141 -4.18 10.87 -2.32
C CYS A 141 -5.16 10.00 -1.49
N GLY A 142 -6.38 9.79 -1.98
CA GLY A 142 -7.36 8.90 -1.34
C GLY A 142 -6.88 7.45 -1.23
N LEU A 143 -6.33 6.89 -2.33
CA LEU A 143 -5.81 5.52 -2.36
C LEU A 143 -4.56 5.35 -1.51
N THR A 144 -3.65 6.32 -1.51
CA THR A 144 -2.43 6.27 -0.68
C THR A 144 -2.76 6.41 0.81
N PHE A 145 -3.73 7.26 1.15
CA PHE A 145 -4.29 7.32 2.49
C PHE A 145 -4.92 5.98 2.89
N SER A 146 -5.75 5.40 2.04
CA SER A 146 -6.51 4.20 2.36
C SER A 146 -5.63 2.99 2.64
N VAL A 147 -4.51 2.84 1.94
CA VAL A 147 -3.59 1.71 2.20
C VAL A 147 -2.69 1.93 3.41
N LYS A 148 -2.43 3.19 3.80
CA LYS A 148 -1.42 3.48 4.83
C LYS A 148 -2.00 3.83 6.20
N TRP A 149 -3.03 4.66 6.23
CA TRP A 149 -3.64 5.09 7.48
C TRP A 149 -4.17 3.96 8.37
N PRO A 150 -4.85 2.91 7.85
CA PRO A 150 -5.50 1.90 8.70
C PRO A 150 -4.53 1.13 9.60
N TYR A 151 -3.39 0.70 9.06
CA TYR A 151 -2.44 -0.11 9.83
C TYR A 151 -1.63 0.73 10.83
N VAL A 152 -1.52 2.04 10.58
CA VAL A 152 -0.90 3.00 11.50
C VAL A 152 -1.86 3.34 12.63
N ALA A 153 -3.15 3.51 12.32
CA ALA A 153 -4.16 3.96 13.27
C ALA A 153 -4.72 2.84 14.16
N PHE A 154 -4.92 1.63 13.61
CA PHE A 154 -5.61 0.55 14.30
C PHE A 154 -4.73 -0.69 14.48
N PRO A 155 -4.56 -1.20 15.71
CA PRO A 155 -3.84 -2.44 15.98
C PRO A 155 -4.72 -3.67 15.70
N ALA A 156 -5.33 -3.75 14.52
CA ALA A 156 -6.19 -4.86 14.09
C ALA A 156 -5.75 -5.37 12.72
N GLY A 157 -5.92 -6.67 12.44
CA GLY A 157 -5.50 -7.28 11.16
C GLY A 157 -4.02 -7.02 10.86
N PHE A 158 -3.70 -6.47 9.68
CA PHE A 158 -2.31 -6.12 9.33
C PHE A 158 -1.71 -5.05 10.27
N GLY A 159 -2.53 -4.13 10.79
CA GLY A 159 -2.09 -3.14 11.78
C GLY A 159 -1.56 -3.78 13.06
N LEU A 160 -2.10 -4.92 13.48
CA LEU A 160 -1.59 -5.66 14.65
C LEU A 160 -0.16 -6.17 14.40
N ILE A 161 0.11 -6.69 13.19
CA ILE A 161 1.45 -7.12 12.78
C ILE A 161 2.42 -5.93 12.82
N PHE A 162 2.02 -4.79 12.25
CA PHE A 162 2.83 -3.57 12.26
C PHE A 162 3.17 -3.08 13.67
N HIS A 163 2.17 -2.97 14.54
CA HIS A 163 2.37 -2.55 15.93
C HIS A 163 3.22 -3.56 16.71
N GLY A 164 3.04 -4.86 16.44
CA GLY A 164 3.85 -5.92 17.02
C GLY A 164 5.33 -5.86 16.62
N ILE A 165 5.63 -5.58 15.35
CA ILE A 165 7.00 -5.40 14.86
C ILE A 165 7.67 -4.25 15.60
N ILE A 166 7.00 -3.09 15.72
CA ILE A 166 7.56 -1.93 16.42
C ILE A 166 7.83 -2.26 17.90
N ALA A 167 6.84 -2.82 18.60
CA ALA A 167 6.97 -3.14 20.02
C ALA A 167 8.08 -4.17 20.28
N ASN A 168 8.18 -5.20 19.44
CA ASN A 168 9.24 -6.21 19.52
C ASN A 168 10.61 -5.59 19.27
N SER A 169 10.75 -4.75 18.25
CA SER A 169 12.02 -4.06 17.97
C SER A 169 12.43 -3.12 19.11
N MET A 170 11.48 -2.39 19.72
CA MET A 170 11.79 -1.54 20.88
C MET A 170 12.22 -2.36 22.10
N SER A 171 11.51 -3.46 22.38
CA SER A 171 11.83 -4.37 23.48
C SER A 171 13.20 -5.02 23.33
N GLN A 172 13.55 -5.44 22.10
CA GLN A 172 14.87 -5.98 21.79
C GLN A 172 16.01 -4.96 21.97
N ASN A 173 15.72 -3.67 21.87
CA ASN A 173 16.69 -2.59 22.08
C ASN A 173 16.66 -2.04 23.52
N GLY A 174 16.07 -2.77 24.47
CA GLY A 174 16.11 -2.44 25.90
C GLY A 174 15.02 -1.48 26.39
N LEU A 175 14.05 -1.12 25.54
CA LEU A 175 12.88 -0.32 25.93
C LEU A 175 11.68 -1.24 26.14
N SER A 176 11.28 -1.44 27.40
CA SER A 176 10.06 -2.20 27.71
C SER A 176 8.84 -1.48 27.14
N PHE A 177 8.32 -1.98 26.03
CA PHE A 177 7.24 -1.36 25.27
C PHE A 177 6.09 -2.36 25.13
N GLU A 178 4.92 -2.05 25.70
CA GLU A 178 3.75 -2.89 25.46
C GLU A 178 3.25 -2.69 24.02
N LYS A 179 2.75 -3.76 23.40
CA LYS A 179 2.16 -3.72 22.05
C LYS A 179 1.02 -2.71 21.94
N THR A 180 0.33 -2.47 23.06
CA THR A 180 -0.76 -1.53 23.28
C THR A 180 -0.32 -0.09 23.49
N ASP A 181 0.98 0.24 23.51
CA ASP A 181 1.44 1.62 23.59
C ASP A 181 1.81 2.20 22.22
N VAL A 182 2.06 1.35 21.23
CA VAL A 182 2.45 1.79 19.89
C VAL A 182 1.35 2.63 19.23
N TRP A 183 0.07 2.26 19.41
CA TRP A 183 -1.03 3.02 18.79
C TRP A 183 -1.11 4.44 19.34
N LYS A 184 -0.78 4.66 20.63
CA LYS A 184 -0.75 5.99 21.27
C LYS A 184 0.26 6.89 20.58
N ALA A 185 1.47 6.37 20.34
CA ALA A 185 2.51 7.09 19.62
C ALA A 185 2.14 7.33 18.15
N MET A 186 1.38 6.42 17.54
CA MET A 186 0.93 6.52 16.15
C MET A 186 -0.28 7.45 15.94
N ILE A 187 -0.92 7.97 16.99
CA ILE A 187 -2.03 8.94 16.86
C ILE A 187 -1.58 10.20 16.12
N ILE A 188 -0.39 10.73 16.42
CA ILE A 188 0.13 11.96 15.79
C ILE A 188 0.29 11.79 14.27
N PRO A 189 1.03 10.77 13.77
CA PRO A 189 1.12 10.55 12.32
C PRO A 189 -0.23 10.18 11.71
N SER A 190 -1.06 9.39 12.40
CA SER A 190 -2.41 9.04 11.95
C SER A 190 -3.29 10.28 11.71
N ALA A 191 -3.32 11.22 12.67
CA ALA A 191 -4.05 12.47 12.55
C ALA A 191 -3.53 13.35 11.42
N GLY A 192 -2.20 13.42 11.24
CA GLY A 192 -1.59 14.13 10.12
C GLY A 192 -2.01 13.59 8.76
N MET A 193 -2.17 12.27 8.62
CA MET A 193 -2.63 11.64 7.38
C MET A 193 -4.11 11.94 7.09
N ILE A 194 -4.97 11.97 8.12
CA ILE A 194 -6.37 12.39 7.99
C ILE A 194 -6.43 13.83 7.52
N LEU A 195 -5.70 14.73 8.19
CA LEU A 195 -5.63 16.14 7.83
C LEU A 195 -5.14 16.32 6.39
N GLY A 196 -4.11 15.57 5.98
CA GLY A 196 -3.61 15.55 4.61
C GLY A 196 -4.65 15.13 3.58
N LEU A 197 -5.48 14.12 3.89
CA LEU A 197 -6.60 13.71 3.02
C LEU A 197 -7.64 14.83 2.88
N PHE A 198 -8.05 15.45 4.00
CA PHE A 198 -9.01 16.55 3.97
C PHE A 198 -8.49 17.74 3.17
N ILE A 199 -7.22 18.13 3.38
CA ILE A 199 -6.59 19.20 2.61
C ILE A 199 -6.55 18.84 1.12
N ALA A 200 -6.16 17.61 0.77
CA ALA A 200 -6.09 17.16 -0.61
C ALA A 200 -7.46 17.22 -1.30
N VAL A 201 -8.51 16.69 -0.65
CA VAL A 201 -9.84 16.53 -1.24
C VAL A 201 -10.62 17.85 -1.27
N PHE A 202 -10.57 18.65 -0.21
CA PHE A 202 -11.41 19.85 -0.08
C PHE A 202 -10.72 21.15 -0.52
N PHE A 203 -9.38 21.23 -0.45
CA PHE A 203 -8.64 22.45 -0.75
C PHE A 203 -7.78 22.31 -2.00
N SER A 204 -6.81 21.38 -2.04
CA SER A 204 -5.81 21.31 -3.11
C SER A 204 -6.37 20.86 -4.47
N TYR A 205 -7.22 19.83 -4.48
CA TYR A 205 -7.67 19.16 -5.72
C TYR A 205 -9.19 19.27 -5.96
N LYS A 206 -9.83 20.32 -5.43
CA LYS A 206 -11.27 20.58 -5.57
C LYS A 206 -11.69 20.92 -7.01
N LYS A 207 -10.78 21.50 -7.80
CA LYS A 207 -11.11 22.07 -9.12
C LYS A 207 -11.47 20.96 -10.14
N PRO A 208 -12.49 21.19 -10.99
CA PRO A 208 -12.78 20.28 -12.10
C PRO A 208 -11.57 20.17 -13.02
N ARG A 209 -11.30 18.95 -13.51
CA ARG A 209 -10.23 18.73 -14.49
C ARG A 209 -10.69 17.82 -15.60
N GLU A 210 -10.42 18.25 -16.83
CA GLU A 210 -10.68 17.47 -18.03
C GLU A 210 -9.40 16.74 -18.43
N TYR A 211 -9.56 15.45 -18.67
CA TYR A 211 -8.48 14.58 -19.10
C TYR A 211 -8.80 14.09 -20.51
N LYS A 212 -7.80 14.08 -21.40
CA LYS A 212 -7.95 13.44 -22.71
C LYS A 212 -8.29 11.97 -22.52
N GLN A 213 -9.38 11.51 -23.13
CA GLN A 213 -9.66 10.08 -23.23
C GLN A 213 -8.63 9.49 -24.20
N VAL A 214 -7.77 8.61 -23.69
CA VAL A 214 -6.95 7.74 -24.53
C VAL A 214 -7.79 6.47 -24.68
N GLU A 215 -8.19 6.13 -25.91
CA GLU A 215 -9.12 5.04 -26.23
C GLU A 215 -8.64 3.63 -25.80
N ASN A 216 -7.41 3.49 -25.32
CA ASN A 216 -6.78 2.22 -24.92
C ASN A 216 -7.35 1.54 -23.66
N VAL A 217 -8.40 2.07 -23.02
CA VAL A 217 -9.08 1.39 -21.90
C VAL A 217 -10.28 0.55 -22.40
N SER A 218 -10.54 0.55 -23.71
CA SER A 218 -11.71 -0.10 -24.32
C SER A 218 -11.54 -1.59 -24.60
N GLU A 219 -10.33 -2.16 -24.48
CA GLU A 219 -10.11 -3.58 -24.81
C GLU A 219 -10.57 -4.57 -23.74
N VAL A 220 -11.05 -4.11 -22.58
CA VAL A 220 -11.69 -5.00 -21.58
C VAL A 220 -13.18 -5.25 -21.91
N ASN A 221 -13.71 -4.64 -22.97
CA ASN A 221 -15.12 -4.78 -23.40
C ASN A 221 -15.32 -5.71 -24.61
N LYS A 222 -14.59 -6.83 -24.68
CA LYS A 222 -15.02 -7.96 -25.52
C LYS A 222 -15.32 -9.15 -24.62
N ASP A 223 -16.57 -9.58 -24.67
CA ASP A 223 -17.14 -10.81 -24.12
C ASP A 223 -17.72 -10.81 -22.69
N ILE A 224 -18.36 -9.71 -22.27
CA ILE A 224 -19.40 -9.83 -21.22
C ILE A 224 -20.76 -9.99 -21.90
N LYS A 225 -21.08 -11.24 -22.27
CA LYS A 225 -22.47 -11.63 -22.59
C LYS A 225 -23.30 -11.51 -21.32
N PHE A 226 -24.15 -10.50 -21.26
CA PHE A 226 -25.24 -10.44 -20.29
C PHE A 226 -26.28 -11.52 -20.62
N THR A 227 -26.12 -12.72 -20.07
CA THR A 227 -27.25 -13.64 -19.94
C THR A 227 -28.10 -13.18 -18.75
N SER A 228 -29.18 -12.49 -19.06
CA SER A 228 -30.33 -12.35 -18.18
C SER A 228 -31.18 -13.61 -18.29
N ARG A 229 -31.65 -14.14 -17.14
CA ARG A 229 -32.41 -15.39 -16.91
C ARG A 229 -31.51 -16.62 -16.72
N GLU A 230 -31.68 -17.46 -15.72
CA GLU A 230 -32.86 -17.87 -14.91
C GLU A 230 -32.61 -17.84 -13.39
#